data_AF-A0A950B565-F1
#
_entry.id   AF-A0A950B565-F1
#
_cell.length_a   1.000
_cell.length_b   1.000
_cell.length_c   1.000
_cell.angle_alpha   90.00
_cell.angle_beta   90.00
_cell.angle_gamma   90.00
#
_symmetry.space_group_name_H-M   'P 1'
#
loop_
_entity.id
_entity.type
_entity.pdbx_description
1 polymer ?
#
loop_
_entity_poly.entity_id
_entity_poly.type
_entity_poly.pdbx_seq_one_letter_code
_entity_poly.pdbx_strand_id
1 'polypeptide(L)'
;LTPEADWDEVKAFAGAAAQHLASVWSTQLTATMGPEHRRKKIFVDYLSNARGASTALAYGVRTRPGLGLSVPVGWDELERTTGGAQWTLAMMNARFAQIERADPWAAYGHVRQRVTAELTLDLETGGK
;
A
#
# COMPACT_ATOMS: atom_id res chain seq x y z
N LEU A 1 -9.12 -9.07 1.19
CA LEU A 1 -9.42 -10.19 0.28
C LEU A 1 -10.24 -11.22 1.04
N THR A 2 -11.14 -11.96 0.41
CA THR A 2 -11.63 -13.21 1.00
C THR A 2 -10.47 -14.22 1.05
N PRO A 3 -10.40 -15.11 2.07
CA PRO A 3 -9.29 -16.04 2.25
C PRO A 3 -9.42 -17.28 1.34
N GLU A 4 -9.61 -17.04 0.05
CA GLU A 4 -9.78 -18.08 -0.98
C GLU A 4 -8.48 -18.35 -1.76
N ALA A 5 -7.68 -17.31 -2.01
CA ALA A 5 -6.43 -17.41 -2.74
C ALA A 5 -5.26 -17.77 -1.83
N ASP A 6 -4.30 -18.55 -2.34
CA ASP A 6 -3.08 -18.89 -1.64
C ASP A 6 -2.01 -17.77 -1.70
N TRP A 7 -0.87 -18.01 -1.03
CA TRP A 7 0.22 -17.04 -0.98
C TRP A 7 0.84 -16.74 -2.35
N ASP A 8 0.95 -17.74 -3.21
CA ASP A 8 1.58 -17.61 -4.52
C ASP A 8 0.64 -16.86 -5.48
N GLU A 9 -0.67 -17.13 -5.42
CA GLU A 9 -1.71 -16.41 -6.17
C GLU A 9 -1.75 -14.92 -5.79
N VAL A 10 -1.76 -14.59 -4.50
CA VAL A 10 -1.77 -13.19 -4.03
C VAL A 10 -0.48 -12.48 -4.42
N LYS A 11 0.67 -13.14 -4.30
CA LYS A 11 1.96 -12.56 -4.68
C LYS A 11 2.07 -12.35 -6.19
N ALA A 12 1.58 -13.30 -7.00
CA ALA A 12 1.54 -13.19 -8.45
C ALA A 12 0.68 -11.99 -8.88
N PHE A 13 -0.53 -11.85 -8.33
CA PHE A 13 -1.41 -10.71 -8.59
C PHE A 13 -0.74 -9.38 -8.22
N ALA A 14 -0.14 -9.28 -7.03
CA ALA A 14 0.56 -8.06 -6.60
C ALA A 14 1.76 -7.73 -7.52
N GLY A 15 2.47 -8.76 -7.99
CA GLY A 15 3.57 -8.63 -8.96
C GLY A 15 3.08 -8.12 -10.31
N ALA A 16 2.00 -8.70 -10.86
CA ALA A 16 1.38 -8.26 -12.10
C ALA A 16 0.92 -6.80 -12.00
N ALA A 17 0.27 -6.41 -10.90
CA ALA A 17 -0.13 -5.04 -10.64
C ALA A 17 1.08 -4.09 -10.61
N ALA A 18 2.15 -4.45 -9.89
CA ALA A 18 3.36 -3.64 -9.83
C ALA A 18 4.03 -3.46 -11.20
N GLN A 19 4.10 -4.53 -12.00
CA GLN A 19 4.65 -4.50 -13.36
C GLN A 19 3.79 -3.63 -14.28
N HIS A 20 2.47 -3.74 -14.20
CA HIS A 20 1.54 -2.92 -14.96
C HIS A 20 1.68 -1.43 -14.62
N LEU A 21 1.71 -1.07 -13.32
CA LEU A 21 1.95 0.31 -12.90
C LEU A 21 3.30 0.83 -13.42
N ALA A 22 4.35 0.01 -13.36
CA ALA A 22 5.68 0.37 -13.85
C ALA A 22 5.77 0.47 -15.39
N SER A 23 4.88 -0.19 -16.14
CA SER A 23 4.81 -0.04 -17.60
C SER A 23 4.10 1.25 -17.98
N VAL A 24 2.96 1.56 -17.33
CA VAL A 24 2.17 2.78 -17.57
C VAL A 24 2.93 4.04 -17.15
N TRP A 25 3.54 4.03 -15.96
CA TRP A 25 4.28 5.17 -15.39
C TRP A 25 5.79 4.90 -15.32
N SER A 26 6.37 4.46 -16.44
CA SER A 26 7.76 3.99 -16.50
C SER A 26 8.83 5.02 -16.12
N THR A 27 8.53 6.31 -16.16
CA THR A 27 9.45 7.37 -15.72
C THR A 27 9.37 7.65 -14.22
N GLN A 28 8.25 7.29 -13.56
CA GLN A 28 8.02 7.51 -12.13
C GLN A 28 8.14 6.24 -11.29
N LEU A 29 7.81 5.08 -11.84
CA LEU A 29 7.67 3.82 -11.11
C LEU A 29 8.63 2.74 -11.64
N THR A 30 8.96 1.78 -10.76
CA THR A 30 9.68 0.55 -11.12
C THR A 30 9.13 -0.64 -10.32
N ALA A 31 9.11 -1.81 -10.95
CA ALA A 31 8.82 -3.09 -10.29
C ALA A 31 10.10 -3.92 -10.06
N THR A 32 11.27 -3.37 -10.38
CA THR A 32 12.57 -4.04 -10.16
C THR A 32 13.14 -3.63 -8.81
N MET A 33 13.42 -4.61 -7.97
CA MET A 33 14.06 -4.42 -6.67
C MET A 33 15.52 -3.97 -6.85
N GLY A 34 16.00 -3.12 -5.95
CA GLY A 34 17.39 -2.63 -5.95
C GLY A 34 17.46 -1.10 -6.03
N PRO A 35 18.28 -0.43 -5.20
CA PRO A 35 18.43 1.03 -5.24
C PRO A 35 18.81 1.60 -6.63
N GLU A 36 19.60 0.85 -7.39
CA GLU A 36 20.04 1.17 -8.75
C GLU A 36 18.88 1.27 -9.74
N HIS A 37 17.82 0.49 -9.55
CA HIS A 37 16.66 0.45 -10.43
C HIS A 37 15.63 1.55 -10.15
N ARG A 38 15.79 2.29 -9.03
CA ARG A 38 14.82 3.30 -8.57
C ARG A 38 15.43 4.70 -8.36
N ARG A 39 16.54 5.01 -9.02
CA ARG A 39 17.08 6.37 -9.01
C ARG A 39 16.04 7.33 -9.61
N LYS A 40 15.52 8.25 -8.80
CA LYS A 40 14.42 9.19 -9.15
C LYS A 40 13.07 8.50 -9.48
N LYS A 41 12.89 7.25 -9.06
CA LYS A 41 11.64 6.50 -9.21
C LYS A 41 11.19 5.94 -7.87
N ILE A 42 9.92 5.54 -7.79
CA ILE A 42 9.37 4.81 -6.65
C ILE A 42 9.31 3.33 -7.02
N PHE A 43 9.83 2.47 -6.15
CA PHE A 43 9.66 1.02 -6.28
C PHE A 43 8.30 0.61 -5.72
N VAL A 44 7.49 -0.06 -6.53
CA VAL A 44 6.24 -0.68 -6.11
C VAL A 44 6.56 -2.03 -5.48
N ASP A 45 6.69 -2.04 -4.15
CA ASP A 45 7.12 -3.22 -3.40
C ASP A 45 6.00 -4.26 -3.25
N TYR A 46 5.93 -5.21 -4.18
CA TYR A 46 5.01 -6.34 -4.12
C TYR A 46 5.54 -7.51 -3.28
N LEU A 47 6.80 -7.48 -2.84
CA LEU A 47 7.45 -8.60 -2.12
C LEU A 47 6.93 -8.77 -0.70
N SER A 48 6.32 -7.73 -0.14
CA SER A 48 5.63 -7.77 1.16
C SER A 48 4.44 -8.75 1.21
N ASN A 49 3.99 -9.26 0.06
CA ASN A 49 2.93 -10.28 -0.05
C ASN A 49 3.46 -11.72 -0.02
N ALA A 50 4.78 -11.93 0.13
CA ALA A 50 5.33 -13.27 0.27
C ALA A 50 5.01 -13.87 1.65
N ARG A 51 4.88 -15.19 1.71
CA ARG A 51 4.68 -15.91 2.98
C ARG A 51 5.81 -15.56 3.98
N GLY A 52 5.42 -15.10 5.16
CA GLY A 52 6.35 -14.72 6.23
C GLY A 52 6.86 -13.27 6.17
N ALA A 53 6.56 -12.53 5.09
CA ALA A 53 6.74 -11.09 5.08
C ALA A 53 5.69 -10.39 5.97
N SER A 54 5.98 -9.16 6.40
CA SER A 54 5.09 -8.37 7.23
C SER A 54 5.10 -6.89 6.84
N THR A 55 4.01 -6.20 7.16
CA THR A 55 3.86 -4.75 6.97
C THR A 55 3.63 -4.10 8.33
N ALA A 56 4.04 -2.85 8.48
CA ALA A 56 3.76 -2.08 9.70
C ALA A 56 2.24 -2.00 9.94
N LEU A 57 1.83 -2.25 11.18
CA LEU A 57 0.43 -2.16 11.60
C LEU A 57 -0.08 -0.72 11.46
N ALA A 58 -1.38 -0.56 11.13
CA ALA A 58 -2.06 0.73 11.25
C ALA A 58 -1.98 1.25 12.69
N TYR A 59 -1.66 2.53 12.86
CA TYR A 59 -1.32 3.17 14.14
C TYR A 59 -0.09 2.59 14.85
N GLY A 60 0.71 1.75 14.18
CA GLY A 60 1.99 1.28 14.69
C GLY A 60 3.04 2.40 14.72
N VAL A 61 3.72 2.55 15.86
CA VAL A 61 4.84 3.50 16.03
C VAL A 61 6.08 2.98 15.32
N ARG A 62 6.82 3.88 14.65
CA ARG A 62 8.09 3.60 14.01
C ARG A 62 9.22 4.05 14.92
N THR A 63 10.17 3.16 15.18
CA THR A 63 11.38 3.42 15.99
C THR A 63 12.40 4.23 15.19
N ARG A 64 12.04 5.48 14.90
CA ARG A 64 12.85 6.48 14.20
C ARG A 64 12.73 7.82 14.95
N PRO A 65 13.67 8.77 14.77
CA PRO A 65 13.56 10.10 15.36
C PRO A 65 12.18 10.71 15.09
N GLY A 66 11.56 11.26 16.14
CA GLY A 66 10.20 11.83 16.10
C GLY A 66 9.06 10.83 16.35
N LEU A 67 9.33 9.52 16.44
CA LEU A 67 8.32 8.49 16.75
C LEU A 67 7.07 8.58 15.86
N GLY A 68 7.28 8.62 14.54
CA GLY A 68 6.20 8.68 13.54
C GLY A 68 5.30 7.43 13.57
N LEU A 69 4.04 7.57 13.18
CA LEU A 69 3.04 6.48 13.15
C LEU A 69 2.57 6.19 11.72
N SER A 70 2.21 4.93 11.47
CA SER A 70 1.53 4.49 10.24
C SER A 70 0.04 4.84 10.31
N VAL A 71 -0.34 6.08 9.99
CA VAL A 71 -1.72 6.57 10.14
C VAL A 71 -2.52 6.36 8.85
N PRO A 72 -3.70 5.70 8.90
CA PRO A 72 -4.65 5.67 7.79
C PRO A 72 -5.14 7.07 7.39
N VAL A 73 -5.27 7.29 6.08
CA VAL A 73 -5.71 8.57 5.49
C VAL A 73 -6.74 8.33 4.39
N GLY A 74 -7.64 9.29 4.21
CA GLY A 74 -8.56 9.34 3.08
C GLY A 74 -7.86 9.75 1.78
N TRP A 75 -8.50 9.47 0.64
CA TRP A 75 -7.98 9.87 -0.68
C TRP A 75 -7.88 11.39 -0.84
N ASP A 76 -8.81 12.14 -0.26
CA ASP A 76 -8.85 13.61 -0.23
C ASP A 76 -7.79 14.23 0.70
N GLU A 77 -7.24 13.45 1.62
CA GLU A 77 -6.16 13.86 2.51
C GLU A 77 -4.77 13.63 1.90
N LEU A 78 -4.66 12.71 0.94
CA LEU A 78 -3.40 12.27 0.38
C LEU A 78 -2.61 13.43 -0.26
N GLU A 79 -3.27 14.28 -1.05
CA GLU A 79 -2.64 15.42 -1.72
C GLU A 79 -2.05 16.45 -0.75
N ARG A 80 -2.61 16.55 0.46
CA ARG A 80 -2.16 17.48 1.51
C ARG A 80 -1.16 16.84 2.47
N THR A 81 -0.89 15.55 2.32
CA THR A 81 0.04 14.82 3.18
C THR A 81 1.48 15.19 2.83
N THR A 82 2.25 15.65 3.81
CA THR A 82 3.60 16.21 3.60
C THR A 82 4.70 15.17 3.69
N GLY A 83 4.41 13.97 4.19
CA GLY A 83 5.36 12.86 4.19
C GLY A 83 4.92 11.67 5.05
N GLY A 84 5.63 10.55 4.91
CA GLY A 84 5.31 9.29 5.60
C GLY A 84 5.53 9.28 7.12
N ALA A 85 6.00 10.38 7.71
CA ALA A 85 6.16 10.57 9.16
C ALA A 85 5.47 11.85 9.65
N GLN A 86 4.45 12.33 8.93
CA GLN A 86 3.69 13.54 9.28
C GLN A 86 3.07 13.45 10.69
N TRP A 87 2.49 12.30 11.04
CA TRP A 87 1.90 12.08 12.36
C TRP A 87 2.89 11.41 13.30
N THR A 88 3.07 12.01 14.47
CA THR A 88 3.90 11.50 15.57
C THR A 88 3.03 11.14 16.77
N LEU A 89 3.60 10.40 17.72
CA LEU A 89 2.87 9.97 18.92
C LEU A 89 2.22 11.15 19.66
N ALA A 90 2.90 12.29 19.71
CA ALA A 90 2.41 13.51 20.36
C ALA A 90 1.16 14.13 19.69
N MET A 91 0.95 13.85 18.40
CA MET A 91 -0.15 14.42 17.61
C MET A 91 -1.40 13.53 17.57
N MET A 92 -1.32 12.30 18.13
CA MET A 92 -2.36 11.30 17.91
C MET A 92 -3.70 11.63 18.56
N ASN A 93 -3.73 12.36 19.68
CA ASN A 93 -4.99 12.79 20.29
C ASN A 93 -5.82 13.66 19.33
N ALA A 94 -5.17 14.62 18.65
CA ALA A 94 -5.84 15.47 17.67
C ALA A 94 -6.29 14.67 16.44
N ARG A 95 -5.49 13.70 15.99
CA ARG A 95 -5.83 12.84 14.85
C ARG A 95 -7.00 11.90 15.17
N PHE A 96 -7.03 11.28 16.35
CA PHE A 96 -8.14 10.42 16.76
C PHE A 96 -9.46 11.17 16.86
N ALA A 97 -9.45 12.41 17.38
CA ALA A 97 -10.65 13.26 17.39
C ALA A 97 -11.19 13.59 15.99
N GLN A 98 -10.36 13.55 14.94
CA GLN A 98 -10.80 13.67 13.54
C GLN A 98 -11.38 12.34 13.03
N ILE A 99 -10.68 11.23 13.29
CA ILE A 99 -11.08 9.89 12.87
C ILE A 99 -12.41 9.47 13.50
N GLU A 100 -12.67 9.84 14.76
CA GLU A 100 -13.96 9.59 15.42
C GLU A 100 -15.14 10.25 14.70
N ARG A 101 -14.91 11.35 13.98
CA ARG A 101 -15.96 12.02 13.18
C ARG A 101 -16.13 11.36 11.82
N ALA A 102 -15.03 10.94 11.20
CA ALA A 102 -15.02 10.28 9.92
C ALA A 102 -13.77 9.40 9.80
N ASP A 103 -13.94 8.09 10.03
CA ASP A 103 -12.85 7.14 9.86
C ASP A 103 -12.65 6.84 8.37
N PRO A 104 -11.48 7.20 7.78
CA PRO A 104 -11.23 6.96 6.36
C PRO A 104 -11.28 5.47 5.99
N TRP A 105 -11.12 4.57 6.96
CA TRP A 105 -11.12 3.12 6.76
C TRP A 105 -12.36 2.43 7.35
N ALA A 106 -13.44 3.17 7.68
CA ALA A 106 -14.67 2.61 8.26
C ALA A 106 -15.23 1.41 7.48
N ALA A 107 -15.09 1.42 6.14
CA ALA A 107 -15.57 0.34 5.27
C ALA A 107 -14.62 -0.88 5.20
N TYR A 108 -13.37 -0.80 5.67
CA TYR A 108 -12.33 -1.81 5.47
C TYR A 108 -12.80 -3.22 5.88
N GLY A 109 -13.42 -3.33 7.06
CA GLY A 109 -13.93 -4.60 7.59
C GLY A 109 -15.13 -5.19 6.83
N HIS A 110 -15.80 -4.39 5.99
CA HIS A 110 -17.00 -4.77 5.25
C HIS A 110 -16.74 -5.13 3.79
N VAL A 111 -15.59 -4.74 3.23
CA VAL A 111 -15.24 -5.08 1.85
C VAL A 111 -14.96 -6.58 1.70
N ARG A 112 -15.60 -7.20 0.71
CA ARG A 112 -15.37 -8.59 0.30
C ARG A 112 -15.02 -8.58 -1.18
N GLN A 113 -13.77 -8.92 -1.48
CA GLN A 113 -13.22 -8.93 -2.83
C GLN A 113 -12.21 -10.08 -2.92
N ARG A 114 -12.12 -10.70 -4.10
CA ARG A 114 -11.25 -11.84 -4.37
C ARG A 114 -10.26 -11.50 -5.48
N VAL A 115 -9.11 -12.17 -5.46
CA VAL A 115 -8.20 -12.22 -6.60
C VAL A 115 -8.68 -13.34 -7.52
N THR A 116 -8.72 -13.09 -8.83
CA THR A 116 -9.03 -14.12 -9.83
C THR A 116 -7.89 -14.21 -10.83
N ALA A 117 -7.73 -15.39 -11.46
CA ALA A 117 -6.74 -15.57 -12.52
C ALA A 117 -6.96 -14.59 -13.70
N GLU A 118 -8.23 -14.30 -14.02
CA GLU A 118 -8.63 -13.31 -15.02
C GLU A 118 -8.10 -11.91 -14.69
N LEU A 119 -8.28 -11.43 -13.47
CA LEU A 119 -7.76 -10.13 -13.05
C LEU A 119 -6.24 -10.05 -13.14
N THR A 120 -5.53 -11.12 -12.81
CA THR A 120 -4.06 -11.19 -12.96
C THR A 120 -3.67 -11.13 -14.43
N LEU A 121 -4.34 -11.90 -15.28
CA LEU A 121 -4.08 -11.93 -16.72
C LEU A 121 -4.37 -10.58 -17.40
N ASP A 122 -5.44 -9.89 -16.98
CA ASP A 122 -5.78 -8.56 -17.47
C ASP A 122 -4.64 -7.56 -17.20
N LEU A 123 -4.04 -7.62 -16.00
CA LEU A 123 -2.91 -6.77 -15.63
C LEU A 123 -1.66 -7.07 -16.48
N GLU A 124 -1.39 -8.35 -16.75
CA GLU A 124 -0.24 -8.79 -17.56
C GLU A 124 -0.38 -8.43 -19.03
N THR A 125 -1.60 -8.48 -19.56
CA THR A 125 -1.91 -8.23 -20.98
C THR A 125 -2.23 -6.76 -21.28
N GLY A 126 -2.39 -5.93 -20.25
CA GLY A 126 -2.68 -4.50 -20.37
C GLY A 126 -4.16 -4.17 -20.60
N GLY A 127 -5.08 -5.05 -20.19
CA GLY A 127 -6.54 -4.85 -20.24
C GLY A 127 -7.11 -4.88 -21.65
N LYS A 128 -7.01 -6.02 -22.35
CA LYS A 128 -7.68 -6.27 -23.63
C LYS A 128 -8.95 -7.08 -23.47
#